data_AF-A0A950UQF8-F1
#
_entry.id   AF-A0A950UQF8-F1
#
_cell.length_a   1.000
_cell.length_b   1.000
_cell.length_c   1.000
_cell.angle_alpha   90.00
_cell.angle_beta   90.00
_cell.angle_gamma   90.00
#
_symmetry.space_group_name_H-M   'P 1'
#
loop_
_entity.id
_entity.type
_entity.pdbx_description
1 polymer ?
#
loop_
_entity_poly.entity_id
_entity_poly.type
_entity_poly.pdbx_seq_one_letter_code
_entity_poly.pdbx_strand_id
1 'polypeptide(L)' 'MQIGLTLKERKVTMHSCSKCDTRWWDNEGQRVGLTNVLEMATVRR' A
#
# COMPACT_ATOMS: atom_id res chain seq x y z
N MET A 1 -1.15 12.13 -5.33
CA MET A 1 -1.49 12.03 -3.90
C MET A 1 -0.92 10.75 -3.33
N GLN A 2 -0.57 10.72 -2.04
CA GLN A 2 -0.17 9.49 -1.37
C GLN A 2 -0.79 9.39 0.03
N ILE A 3 -1.02 8.16 0.50
CA ILE A 3 -1.49 7.86 1.85
C ILE A 3 -0.59 6.77 2.41
N GLY A 4 0.04 7.02 3.57
CA GLY A 4 0.87 6.03 4.26
C GLY A 4 0.06 5.31 5.34
N LEU A 5 0.23 3.99 5.42
CA LEU A 5 -0.37 3.10 6.41
C LEU A 5 0.74 2.28 7.08
N THR A 6 0.55 1.91 8.34
CA THR A 6 1.41 0.94 9.02
C THR A 6 0.64 -0.35 9.21
N LEU A 7 1.10 -1.44 8.60
CA LEU A 7 0.48 -2.77 8.63
C LEU A 7 1.54 -3.80 9.06
N LYS A 8 1.30 -4.59 10.11
CA LYS A 8 2.31 -5.52 10.68
C LYS A 8 3.70 -4.88 10.84
N GLU A 9 3.76 -3.68 11.41
CA GLU A 9 5.00 -2.91 11.61
C GLU A 9 5.72 -2.48 10.30
N ARG A 10 5.14 -2.76 9.13
CA ARG A 10 5.64 -2.33 7.82
C ARG A 10 4.89 -1.10 7.35
N LYS A 11 5.61 -0.15 6.77
CA LYS A 11 5.02 1.05 6.18
C LYS A 11 4.64 0.77 4.73
N VAL A 12 3.35 0.90 4.42
CA VAL A 12 2.80 0.71 3.08
C VAL A 12 2.21 2.02 2.60
N THR A 13 2.55 2.46 1.40
CA THR A 13 2.06 3.71 0.82
C THR A 13 1.15 3.42 -0.36
N MET A 14 -0.08 3.92 -0.33
CA MET A 14 -0.92 4.00 -1.52
C MET A 14 -0.57 5.26 -2.28
N HIS A 15 -0.21 5.13 -3.55
CA HIS A 15 -0.08 6.25 -4.46
C HIS A 15 -1.30 6.32 -5.37
N SER A 16 -1.72 7.55 -5.66
CA SER A 16 -2.78 7.85 -6.62
C SER A 16 -2.33 8.98 -7.54
N CYS A 17 -2.26 8.68 -8.83
CA CYS A 17 -2.03 9.67 -9.88
C CYS A 17 -3.34 9.93 -10.61
N SER A 18 -3.95 11.10 -10.39
CA SER A 18 -5.18 11.50 -11.06
C SER A 18 -4.99 11.75 -12.55
N LYS A 19 -3.80 12.18 -12.98
CA LYS A 19 -3.49 12.41 -14.40
C LYS A 19 -3.40 11.12 -15.21
N CYS A 20 -2.91 10.05 -14.60
CA CYS A 20 -2.73 8.75 -15.27
C CYS A 20 -3.86 7.75 -14.93
N ASP A 21 -4.84 8.18 -14.14
CA ASP A 21 -5.87 7.33 -13.52
C ASP A 21 -5.33 6.02 -12.94
N THR A 22 -4.14 6.09 -12.33
CA THR A 22 -3.43 4.90 -11.85
C THR A 22 -3.24 4.98 -10.35
N ARG A 23 -3.46 3.84 -9.70
CA ARG A 23 -3.21 3.63 -8.28
C ARG A 23 -2.29 2.43 -8.09
N TRP A 24 -1.40 2.53 -7.12
CA TRP A 24 -0.51 1.42 -6.78
C TRP A 24 -0.12 1.48 -5.32
N TRP A 25 0.28 0.32 -4.82
CA TRP A 25 0.83 0.17 -3.49
C TRP A 25 2.33 0.05 -3.56
N ASP A 26 2.99 0.66 -2.59
CA ASP A 26 4.43 0.68 -2.43
C ASP A 26 4.79 0.29 -1.00
N ASN A 27 5.89 -0.45 -0.85
CA ASN A 27 6.56 -0.67 0.42
C ASN A 27 8.05 -0.39 0.20
N GLU A 28 8.56 0.68 0.83
CA GLU A 28 9.97 1.09 0.74
C GLU A 28 10.50 1.25 -0.70
N GLY A 29 9.68 1.80 -1.60
CA GLY A 29 10.04 2.01 -3.01
C GLY A 29 9.84 0.78 -3.90
N GLN A 30 9.35 -0.33 -3.35
CA GLN A 30 8.98 -1.52 -4.10
C GLN A 30 7.46 -1.62 -4.29
N ARG A 31 7.04 -1.83 -5.54
CA ARG A 31 5.64 -2.03 -5.88
C ARG A 31 5.13 -3.35 -5.31
N VAL A 32 4.08 -3.29 -4.50
CA VAL A 32 3.45 -4.47 -3.88
C VAL A 32 2.06 -4.72 -4.45
N GLY A 33 1.71 -6.00 -4.57
CA GLY A 33 0.38 -6.42 -5.01
C GLY A 33 -0.68 -6.21 -3.91
N LEU A 34 -1.93 -6.05 -4.32
CA LEU A 34 -3.06 -5.89 -3.40
C LEU A 34 -3.18 -7.07 -2.43
N THR A 35 -2.97 -8.32 -2.88
CA THR A 35 -3.01 -9.51 -2.03
C THR A 35 -2.05 -9.40 -0.84
N ASN A 36 -0.80 -9.02 -1.09
CA ASN A 36 0.20 -8.83 -0.03
C ASN A 36 -0.24 -7.74 0.96
N VAL A 37 -0.83 -6.65 0.46
CA VAL A 37 -1.35 -5.57 1.32
C VAL A 37 -2.50 -6.08 2.21
N LEU A 38 -3.41 -6.87 1.65
CA LEU A 38 -4.51 -7.46 2.42
C LEU A 38 -3.99 -8.46 3.45
N GLU A 39 -3.03 -9.32 3.12
CA GLU A 39 -2.39 -10.25 4.07
C GLU A 39 -1.66 -9.53 5.23
N MET A 40 -1.13 -8.33 4.97
CA MET A 40 -0.59 -7.46 6.01
C MET A 40 -1.70 -6.83 6.87
N ALA A 41 -2.85 -6.52 6.28
CA ALA A 41 -4.00 -5.95 6.97
C ALA A 41 -4.83 -6.99 7.77
N THR A 42 -4.82 -8.26 7.39
CA THR A 42 -5.62 -9.33 8.02
C THR A 42 -5.10 -9.78 9.40
N VAL A 43 -4.30 -8.97 10.10
CA VAL A 43 -4.03 -9.22 11.52
C VAL A 43 -5.34 -9.02 12.27
N ARG A 44 -6.04 -10.13 12.52
CA ARG A 44 -7.10 -10.18 13.52
C ARG A 44 -6.45 -9.82 14.86
N ARG A 45 -6.75 -8.61 15.35
CA ARG A 45 -6.67 -8.30 16.78
C ARG A 45 -7.82 -8.98 17.50
#